data_AF-A0A928L268-F1
#
_entry.id   AF-A0A928L268-F1
#
_cell.length_a   1.000
_cell.length_b   1.000
_cell.length_c   1.000
_cell.angle_alpha   90.00
_cell.angle_beta   90.00
_cell.angle_gamma   90.00
#
_symmetry.space_group_name_H-M   'P 1'
#
loop_
_entity.id
_entity.type
_entity.pdbx_description
1 polymer ?
#
loop_
_entity_poly.entity_id
_entity_poly.type
_entity_poly.pdbx_seq_one_letter_code
_entity_poly.pdbx_strand_id
1 'polypeptide(L)' 'SKIVSGLYFAGEVIDVDAYTGGFNLQIAFSTGYAAGVNM' A
#
# COMPACT_ATOMS: atom_id res chain seq x y z
N SER A 1 -7.71 -6.90 -3.51
CA SER A 1 -7.39 -7.58 -4.78
C SER A 1 -8.67 -7.64 -5.59
N LYS A 2 -8.60 -7.48 -6.92
CA LYS A 2 -9.78 -7.59 -7.77
C LYS A 2 -10.16 -9.05 -8.07
N ILE A 3 -9.22 -9.97 -7.89
CA ILE A 3 -9.37 -11.39 -8.25
C ILE A 3 -9.70 -12.24 -7.01
N VAL A 4 -9.03 -11.95 -5.89
CA VAL A 4 -9.18 -12.70 -4.64
C VAL A 4 -9.83 -11.80 -3.60
N SER A 5 -11.04 -12.14 -3.17
CA SER A 5 -11.73 -11.42 -2.09
C SER A 5 -10.95 -11.55 -0.78
N GLY A 6 -10.91 -10.48 0.02
CA GLY A 6 -10.19 -10.45 1.30
C GLY A 6 -8.66 -10.38 1.21
N LEU A 7 -8.07 -10.38 0.00
CA LEU A 7 -6.62 -10.21 -0.18
C LEU A 7 -6.27 -8.74 -0.44
N TYR A 8 -5.44 -8.14 0.41
CA TYR A 8 -5.00 -6.75 0.30
C TYR A 8 -3.47 -6.67 0.12
N PHE A 9 -3.01 -5.61 -0.52
CA PHE A 9 -1.60 -5.29 -0.70
C PHE A 9 -1.34 -3.89 -0.18
N ALA A 10 -0.16 -3.67 0.39
CA ALA A 10 0.27 -2.40 0.97
C ALA A 10 1.80 -2.29 0.90
N GLY A 11 2.31 -1.07 0.84
CA GLY A 11 3.75 -0.79 0.77
C GLY A 11 4.39 -1.14 -0.57
N GLU A 12 5.70 -1.33 -0.54
CA GLU A 12 6.59 -1.47 -1.71
C GLU A 12 6.33 -2.74 -2.54
N VAL A 13 5.52 -3.68 -2.04
CA VAL A 13 5.07 -4.84 -2.85
C VAL A 13 4.08 -4.42 -3.95
N ILE A 14 3.47 -3.24 -3.83
CA ILE A 14 2.67 -2.63 -4.89
C ILE A 14 3.64 -1.95 -5.86
N ASP A 15 3.43 -2.08 -7.16
CA ASP A 15 4.23 -1.46 -8.23
C ASP A 15 4.02 0.07 -8.26
N VAL A 16 4.54 0.75 -7.24
CA VAL A 16 4.50 2.20 -7.04
C VAL A 16 5.83 2.60 -6.42
N ASP A 17 6.48 3.60 -7.02
CA ASP A 17 7.70 4.19 -6.49
C ASP A 17 7.56 5.72 -6.45
N ALA A 18 8.36 6.35 -5.61
CA ALA A 18 8.43 7.79 -5.48
C ALA A 18 9.86 8.27 -5.29
N TYR A 19 10.09 9.55 -5.56
CA TYR A 19 11.39 10.16 -5.31
C TYR A 19 11.82 10.04 -3.84
N THR A 20 13.11 10.18 -3.60
CA THR A 20 13.66 10.32 -2.25
C THR A 20 13.04 11.51 -1.53
N GLY A 21 13.08 11.50 -0.19
CA GLY A 21 12.42 12.52 0.64
C GLY A 21 11.27 11.98 1.48
N GLY A 22 11.18 10.66 1.64
CA GLY A 22 10.19 10.02 2.53
C GLY A 22 8.88 9.64 1.86
N PHE A 23 8.71 9.87 0.56
CA PHE A 23 7.48 9.55 -0.15
C PHE A 23 7.17 8.05 -0.18
N ASN A 24 8.19 7.18 -0.31
CA ASN A 24 8.00 5.73 -0.21
C ASN A 24 7.51 5.30 1.18
N LEU A 25 7.96 5.96 2.25
CA LEU A 25 7.43 5.72 3.60
C LEU A 25 5.97 6.20 3.73
N GLN A 26 5.65 7.37 3.17
CA GLN A 26 4.28 7.88 3.12
C GLN A 26 3.35 6.93 2.37
N ILE A 27 3.79 6.38 1.22
CA ILE A 27 3.06 5.36 0.46
C ILE A 27 2.85 4.11 1.31
N ALA A 28 3.89 3.61 1.98
CA ALA A 28 3.79 2.44 2.83
C ALA A 28 2.79 2.61 3.99
N PHE A 29 2.84 3.73 4.71
CA PHE A 29 1.91 4.00 5.80
C PHE A 29 0.48 4.23 5.32
N SER A 30 0.31 4.99 4.24
CA SER A 30 -1.03 5.33 3.72
C SER A 30 -1.74 4.10 3.16
N THR A 31 -1.04 3.28 2.39
CA THR A 31 -1.59 2.03 1.83
C THR A 31 -1.79 0.97 2.90
N GLY A 32 -0.91 0.90 3.91
CA GLY A 32 -1.07 0.01 5.07
C GLY A 32 -2.31 0.35 5.89
N TYR A 33 -2.54 1.64 6.17
CA TYR A 33 -3.77 2.09 6.82
C TYR A 33 -5.00 1.75 5.99
N ALA A 34 -4.99 2.06 4.69
CA ALA A 34 -6.11 1.76 3.80
C ALA A 34 -6.43 0.26 3.74
N ALA A 35 -5.42 -0.61 3.64
CA ALA A 35 -5.62 -2.06 3.69
C ALA A 35 -6.18 -2.52 5.04
N GLY A 36 -5.72 -1.91 6.14
CA GLY A 36 -6.16 -2.25 7.50
C GLY A 36 -7.60 -1.85 7.83
N VAL A 37 -8.08 -0.71 7.32
CA VAL A 37 -9.47 -0.25 7.58
C VAL A 37 -10.49 -0.83 6.61
N ASN A 38 -10.06 -1.36 5.47
CA ASN A 38 -10.92 -2.06 4.51
C ASN A 38 -10.90 -3.58 4.72
N MET A 39 -10.31 -4.06 5.81
CA MET A 39 -10.23 -5.48 6.18
C MET A 39 -11.61 -6.08 6.49
#